data_AF-A0A7M2GH66-F1
#
_entry.id   AF-A0A7M2GH66-F1
#
_cell.length_a   1.000
_cell.length_b   1.000
_cell.length_c   1.000
_cell.angle_alpha   90.00
_cell.angle_beta   90.00
_cell.angle_gamma   90.00
#
_symmetry.space_group_name_H-M   'P 1'
#
loop_
_entity.id
_entity.type
_entity.pdbx_description
1 polymer ?
#
loop_
_entity_poly.entity_id
_entity_poly.type
_entity_poly.pdbx_seq_one_letter_code
_entity_poly.pdbx_strand_id
1 'polypeptide(L)' 'MTAPARITQADMDRAVKSVKAAGVERARIVMDLKNQRIDIIIGDLKANADSEGPNPFDED' A
#
# COMPACT_ATOMS: atom_id res chain seq x y z
N MET A 1 -4.19 -9.03 -26.63
CA MET A 1 -4.15 -9.93 -25.46
C MET A 1 -4.00 -9.06 -24.23
N THR A 2 -5.05 -8.84 -23.46
CA THR A 2 -4.97 -8.11 -22.19
C THR A 2 -5.23 -9.10 -21.07
N ALA A 3 -4.16 -9.68 -20.54
CA ALA A 3 -4.26 -10.45 -19.31
C ALA A 3 -4.75 -9.49 -18.20
N PRO A 4 -5.64 -9.95 -17.30
CA PRO A 4 -6.08 -9.12 -16.19
C PRO A 4 -4.86 -8.72 -15.34
N ALA A 5 -4.78 -7.44 -14.98
CA ALA A 5 -3.80 -6.97 -14.02
C ALA A 5 -4.10 -7.64 -12.67
N ARG A 6 -3.20 -8.51 -12.22
CA ARG A 6 -3.30 -9.21 -10.93
C ARG A 6 -2.11 -8.78 -10.09
N ILE A 7 -2.42 -8.31 -8.88
CA ILE A 7 -1.41 -8.12 -7.84
C ILE A 7 -1.22 -9.49 -7.20
N THR A 8 0.00 -10.02 -7.29
CA THR A 8 0.34 -11.36 -6.80
C THR A 8 1.24 -11.30 -5.57
N GLN A 9 1.48 -12.45 -4.94
CA GLN A 9 2.46 -12.54 -3.85
C GLN A 9 3.86 -12.08 -4.29
N ALA A 10 4.24 -12.30 -5.56
CA ALA A 10 5.52 -11.85 -6.07
C ALA A 10 5.65 -10.31 -6.09
N ASP A 11 4.53 -9.60 -6.30
CA ASP A 11 4.50 -8.13 -6.26
C ASP A 11 4.60 -7.63 -4.81
N MET A 12 3.95 -8.33 -3.87
CA MET A 12 4.12 -8.08 -2.43
C MET A 12 5.58 -8.27 -2.00
N ASP A 13 6.21 -9.37 -2.39
CA ASP A 13 7.60 -9.64 -2.03
C ASP A 13 8.55 -8.58 -2.60
N ARG A 14 8.28 -8.10 -3.83
CA ARG A 14 9.05 -7.01 -4.45
C ARG A 14 8.89 -5.71 -3.68
N ALA A 15 7.65 -5.33 -3.35
CA ALA A 15 7.35 -4.14 -2.56
C ALA A 15 8.02 -4.19 -1.18
N VAL A 16 7.89 -5.30 -0.47
CA VAL A 16 8.47 -5.49 0.88
C VAL A 16 9.99 -5.44 0.84
N LYS A 17 10.64 -6.01 -0.18
CA LYS A 17 12.09 -5.89 -0.35
C LYS A 17 12.53 -4.44 -0.50
N SER A 18 11.80 -3.64 -1.29
CA SER A 18 12.08 -2.21 -1.47
C SER A 18 11.91 -1.41 -0.17
N VAL A 19 10.86 -1.69 0.60
CA VAL A 19 10.60 -1.07 1.91
C VAL A 19 11.71 -1.43 2.91
N LYS A 20 12.08 -2.71 2.99
CA LYS A 20 13.17 -3.19 3.87
C LYS A 20 14.52 -2.59 3.49
N ALA A 21 14.83 -2.48 2.19
CA ALA A 21 16.07 -1.87 1.71
C ALA A 21 16.16 -0.38 2.08
N ALA A 22 15.02 0.31 2.16
CA ALA A 22 14.93 1.70 2.61
C ALA A 22 15.00 1.85 4.14
N GLY A 23 15.05 0.75 4.90
CA GLY A 23 15.20 0.77 6.37
C GLY A 23 13.97 1.26 7.13
N VAL A 24 12.80 1.28 6.49
CA VAL A 24 11.55 1.72 7.10
C VAL A 24 10.68 0.53 7.49
N GLU A 25 9.93 0.68 8.58
CA GLU A 25 9.02 -0.37 9.07
C GLU A 25 7.65 -0.33 8.38
N ARG A 26 7.22 0.86 7.93
CA ARG A 26 5.89 1.10 7.36
C ARG A 26 5.97 1.84 6.03
N ALA A 27 5.04 1.53 5.13
CA ALA A 27 4.86 2.20 3.84
C ALA A 27 3.36 2.35 3.53
N ARG A 28 3.01 3.36 2.73
CA ARG A 28 1.63 3.59 2.23
C ARG A 28 1.56 3.24 0.75
N ILE A 29 0.53 2.51 0.36
CA ILE A 29 0.22 2.25 -1.04
C ILE A 29 -0.89 3.19 -1.47
N VAL A 30 -0.68 3.92 -2.56
CA VAL A 30 -1.70 4.75 -3.20
C VAL A 30 -2.01 4.17 -4.57
N MET A 31 -3.28 3.84 -4.80
CA MET A 31 -3.76 3.34 -6.08
C MET A 31 -4.54 4.45 -6.79
N ASP A 32 -3.97 5.01 -7.86
CA ASP A 32 -4.64 5.98 -8.72
C ASP A 32 -5.24 5.24 -9.92
N LEU A 33 -6.54 4.94 -9.83
CA LEU A 33 -7.26 4.23 -10.88
C LEU A 33 -7.49 5.09 -12.12
N LYS A 34 -7.54 6.42 -11.99
CA LYS A 34 -7.75 7.34 -13.10
C LYS A 34 -6.52 7.39 -13.99
N ASN A 35 -5.35 7.44 -13.38
CA ASN A 35 -4.06 7.48 -14.08
C ASN A 35 -3.41 6.09 -14.22
N GLN A 36 -4.10 5.02 -13.79
CA GLN A 36 -3.62 3.62 -13.82
C GLN A 36 -2.24 3.44 -13.17
N ARG A 37 -2.01 4.08 -12.02
CA ARG A 37 -0.73 4.08 -11.30
C ARG A 37 -0.85 3.49 -9.91
N ILE A 38 0.19 2.80 -9.47
CA ILE A 38 0.36 2.36 -8.08
C ILE A 38 1.65 3.01 -7.57
N ASP A 39 1.54 3.78 -6.48
CA ASP A 39 2.68 4.40 -5.81
C ASP A 39 2.89 3.75 -4.44
N ILE A 40 4.15 3.41 -4.14
CA ILE A 40 4.56 2.94 -2.81
C ILE A 40 5.35 4.07 -2.17
N ILE A 41 4.74 4.72 -1.19
CA ILE A 41 5.32 5.86 -0.48
C ILE A 41 6.03 5.33 0.77
N ILE A 42 7.33 5.55 0.82
CA ILE A 42 8.23 5.10 1.88
C ILE A 42 8.68 6.32 2.71
N GLY A 43 8.62 6.21 4.04
CA GLY A 43 9.12 7.25 4.95
C GLY A 43 8.11 8.32 5.36
N ASP A 44 6.85 8.22 4.92
CA ASP A 44 5.79 9.15 5.34
C ASP A 44 5.17 8.73 6.69
N LEU A 45 5.89 9.01 7.77
CA LEU A 45 5.49 8.70 9.16
C LEU A 45 4.29 9.53 9.64
N LYS A 46 3.83 10.53 8.87
CA LYS A 46 2.69 11.38 9.25
C LYS A 46 1.32 10.76 8.99
N ALA A 47 1.26 9.61 8.32
CA ALA A 47 0.00 8.95 7.99
C ALA A 47 -0.69 8.22 9.16
N ASN A 48 -0.05 8.08 10.32
CA ASN A 48 -0.64 7.42 11.50
C ASN A 48 -1.48 8.35 12.40
N ALA A 49 -1.73 9.61 12.02
CA ALA A 49 -2.55 10.49 12.85
C ALA A 49 -4.07 10.29 12.67
N ASP A 50 -4.53 9.64 11.59
CA ASP A 50 -5.95 9.72 11.17
C ASP A 50 -6.71 8.38 11.08
N SER A 51 -6.21 7.29 11.65
CA SER A 51 -6.92 5.98 11.58
C SER A 51 -7.16 5.32 12.94
N GLU A 52 -7.39 6.09 14.00
CA GLU A 52 -7.98 5.61 15.26
C GLU A 52 -9.50 5.90 15.34
N GLY A 53 -10.17 6.06 14.20
CA GLY A 53 -11.63 6.06 14.16
C GLY A 53 -12.17 4.64 14.26
N PRO A 54 -13.30 4.41 14.97
CA PRO A 54 -13.95 3.10 14.97
C PRO A 54 -14.24 2.67 13.52
N ASN A 55 -13.85 1.44 13.18
CA ASN A 55 -14.10 0.88 11.86
C ASN A 55 -15.63 0.78 11.68
N PRO A 56 -16.21 1.43 10.66
CA PRO A 56 -17.67 1.46 10.45
C PRO A 56 -18.27 0.09 10.09
N PHE A 57 -17.45 -0.96 10.01
CA PHE A 57 -17.85 -2.34 9.73
C PHE A 57 -17.71 -3.27 10.95
N ASP A 58 -17.34 -2.75 12.13
CA ASP A 58 -17.17 -3.54 13.36
C ASP A 58 -18.46 -3.62 14.22
N GLU A 59 -19.62 -3.16 13.73
CA GLU A 59 -20.93 -3.36 14.39
C GLU A 59 -21.57 -4.69 13.94
N ASP A 60 -21.32 -5.77 14.70
CA ASP A 60 -22.15 -6.99 14.81
C ASP A 60 -22.20 -7.47 16.28
#